data_AF-A0A521G493-F1
#
_entry.id   AF-A0A521G493-F1
#
_cell.length_a   1.000
_cell.length_b   1.000
_cell.length_c   1.000
_cell.angle_alpha   90.00
_cell.angle_beta   90.00
_cell.angle_gamma   90.00
#
_symmetry.space_group_name_H-M   'P 1'
#
loop_
_entity.id
_entity.type
_entity.pdbx_description
1 polymer ?
#
loop_
_entity_poly.entity_id
_entity_poly.type
_entity_poly.pdbx_seq_one_letter_code
_entity_poly.pdbx_strand_id
1 'polypeptide(L)'
;MVFILNIITHIMIICGMLGLIFYIGYAVHKEEKMFEKVILIISSMTGFLIYFGARALGLSIPSMMMASVSIASPIRMAFFSILIPWSVGIAVAWYFSWCLQKHIDIAFRVVILISAFIVTLFGDVYAASYAMETSGSVDTSLLPNLTFTVGMGLYIILNYKTR
;
A
#
# COMPACT_ATOMS: atom_id res chain seq x y z
N MET A 1 -11.86 21.14 -12.10
CA MET A 1 -10.51 20.53 -12.12
C MET A 1 -10.27 19.67 -10.88
N VAL A 2 -10.47 20.19 -9.66
CA VAL A 2 -10.30 19.44 -8.39
C VAL A 2 -11.19 18.20 -8.30
N PHE A 3 -12.45 18.28 -8.74
CA PHE A 3 -13.38 17.15 -8.75
C PHE A 3 -12.88 15.95 -9.58
N ILE A 4 -12.36 16.21 -10.79
CA ILE A 4 -11.84 15.16 -11.68
C ILE A 4 -10.58 14.52 -11.05
N LEU A 5 -9.70 15.34 -10.45
CA LEU A 5 -8.50 14.86 -9.77
C LEU A 5 -8.85 13.94 -8.59
N ASN A 6 -9.87 14.28 -7.81
CA ASN A 6 -10.34 13.45 -6.70
C ASN A 6 -10.86 12.11 -7.23
N ILE A 7 -11.71 12.11 -8.26
CA ILE A 7 -12.22 10.87 -8.86
C ILE A 7 -11.07 9.96 -9.32
N ILE A 8 -10.10 10.51 -10.05
CA ILE A 8 -8.93 9.75 -10.53
C ILE A 8 -8.14 9.18 -9.35
N THR A 9 -7.93 9.96 -8.29
CA THR A 9 -7.20 9.54 -7.08
C THR A 9 -7.89 8.35 -6.41
N HIS A 10 -9.21 8.41 -6.21
CA HIS A 10 -9.97 7.31 -5.63
C HIS A 10 -9.89 6.06 -6.51
N ILE A 11 -10.07 6.20 -7.84
CA ILE A 11 -9.97 5.07 -8.78
C ILE A 11 -8.59 4.42 -8.69
N MET A 12 -7.51 5.20 -8.69
CA MET A 12 -6.15 4.66 -8.62
C MET A 12 -5.90 3.89 -7.33
N ILE A 13 -6.31 4.42 -6.18
CA ILE A 13 -6.13 3.76 -4.88
C ILE A 13 -6.96 2.48 -4.81
N ILE A 14 -8.23 2.52 -5.25
CA ILE A 14 -9.12 1.35 -5.27
C ILE A 14 -8.54 0.27 -6.20
N CYS A 15 -8.12 0.63 -7.41
CA CYS A 15 -7.50 -0.31 -8.33
C CYS A 15 -6.20 -0.91 -7.77
N GLY A 16 -5.36 -0.10 -7.10
CA GLY A 16 -4.14 -0.58 -6.44
C GLY A 16 -4.44 -1.57 -5.31
N MET A 17 -5.41 -1.26 -4.44
CA MET A 17 -5.85 -2.16 -3.38
C MET A 17 -6.41 -3.47 -3.94
N LEU A 18 -7.32 -3.40 -4.90
CA LEU A 18 -7.91 -4.58 -5.54
C LEU A 18 -6.84 -5.42 -6.25
N GLY A 19 -5.86 -4.79 -6.89
CA GLY A 19 -4.73 -5.47 -7.51
C GLY A 19 -3.90 -6.26 -6.50
N LEU A 20 -3.57 -5.67 -5.34
CA LEU A 20 -2.85 -6.37 -4.27
C LEU A 20 -3.67 -7.50 -3.65
N ILE A 21 -4.97 -7.29 -3.42
CA ILE A 21 -5.88 -8.33 -2.91
C ILE A 21 -5.95 -9.50 -3.89
N PHE A 22 -6.13 -9.21 -5.19
CA PHE A 22 -6.17 -10.22 -6.23
C PHE A 22 -4.84 -10.97 -6.31
N TYR A 23 -3.70 -10.27 -6.23
CA TYR A 23 -2.39 -10.87 -6.23
C TYR A 23 -2.20 -11.85 -5.06
N ILE A 24 -2.60 -11.48 -3.84
CA ILE A 24 -2.53 -12.35 -2.67
C ILE A 24 -3.42 -13.60 -2.88
N GLY A 25 -4.66 -13.41 -3.33
CA GLY A 25 -5.59 -14.52 -3.57
C GLY A 25 -5.09 -15.47 -4.65
N TYR A 26 -4.58 -14.92 -5.75
CA TYR A 26 -3.99 -15.69 -6.84
C TYR A 26 -2.74 -16.46 -6.39
N ALA A 27 -1.85 -15.83 -5.63
CA ALA A 27 -0.66 -16.45 -5.08
C ALA A 27 -0.98 -17.66 -4.19
N VAL A 28 -1.96 -17.52 -3.29
CA VAL A 28 -2.41 -18.61 -2.41
C VAL A 28 -3.08 -19.74 -3.21
N HIS A 29 -3.88 -19.40 -4.23
CA HIS A 29 -4.61 -20.40 -5.00
C HIS A 29 -3.71 -21.21 -5.94
N LYS A 30 -2.75 -20.55 -6.60
CA LYS A 30 -1.83 -21.15 -7.57
C LYS A 30 -0.87 -22.17 -6.96
N GLU A 31 -0.49 -21.98 -5.70
CA GLU A 31 0.40 -22.91 -5.02
C GLU A 31 -0.24 -24.32 -4.97
N GLU A 32 0.53 -25.40 -5.11
CA GLU A 32 -0.04 -26.75 -5.11
C GLU A 32 0.09 -27.42 -3.74
N LYS A 33 1.17 -27.08 -3.01
CA LYS A 33 1.47 -27.68 -1.71
C LYS A 33 0.58 -27.07 -0.63
N MET A 34 -0.26 -27.90 -0.01
CA MET A 34 -1.13 -27.49 1.10
C MET A 34 -0.38 -26.81 2.25
N PHE A 35 0.82 -27.28 2.58
CA PHE A 35 1.64 -26.67 3.62
C PHE A 35 2.05 -25.24 3.28
N GLU A 36 2.45 -24.99 2.03
CA GLU A 36 2.84 -23.65 1.58
C GLU A 36 1.62 -22.72 1.53
N LYS A 37 0.46 -23.20 1.07
CA LYS A 37 -0.80 -22.43 1.14
C LYS A 37 -1.10 -21.94 2.56
N VAL A 38 -0.97 -22.82 3.55
CA VAL A 38 -1.20 -22.46 4.95
C VAL A 38 -0.21 -21.38 5.39
N ILE A 39 1.07 -21.50 5.04
CA ILE A 39 2.06 -20.47 5.36
C ILE A 39 1.74 -19.14 4.69
N LEU A 40 1.29 -19.12 3.43
CA LEU A 40 0.91 -17.90 2.72
C LEU A 40 -0.33 -17.24 3.35
N ILE A 41 -1.32 -18.04 3.77
CA ILE A 41 -2.48 -17.54 4.51
C ILE A 41 -2.04 -16.95 5.86
N ILE A 42 -1.21 -17.66 6.62
CA ILE A 42 -0.67 -17.16 7.89
C ILE A 42 0.14 -15.89 7.68
N SER A 43 0.95 -15.81 6.61
CA SER A 43 1.74 -14.62 6.28
C SER A 43 0.84 -13.42 5.98
N SER A 44 -0.25 -13.63 5.23
CA SER A 44 -1.27 -12.61 4.96
C SER A 44 -1.96 -12.15 6.25
N MET A 45 -2.43 -13.08 7.08
CA MET A 45 -3.05 -12.77 8.37
C MET A 45 -2.08 -12.05 9.32
N THR A 46 -0.80 -12.42 9.30
CA THR A 46 0.25 -11.76 10.08
C THR A 46 0.45 -10.32 9.64
N GLY A 47 0.49 -10.05 8.33
CA GLY A 47 0.56 -8.68 7.80
C GLY A 47 -0.61 -7.81 8.26
N PHE A 48 -1.82 -8.37 8.24
CA PHE A 48 -3.02 -7.71 8.78
C PHE A 48 -2.90 -7.44 10.29
N LEU A 49 -2.49 -8.43 11.08
CA LEU A 49 -2.33 -8.30 12.53
C LEU A 49 -1.22 -7.30 12.91
N ILE A 50 -0.12 -7.24 12.17
CA ILE A 50 0.94 -6.24 12.40
C ILE A 50 0.35 -4.84 12.26
N TYR A 51 -0.48 -4.59 11.24
CA TYR A 51 -1.12 -3.28 11.07
C TYR A 51 -2.04 -2.94 12.25
N PHE A 52 -2.96 -3.84 12.61
CA PHE A 52 -3.88 -3.59 13.72
C PHE A 52 -3.18 -3.51 15.07
N GLY A 53 -2.11 -4.28 15.27
CA GLY A 53 -1.23 -4.19 16.44
C GLY A 53 -0.56 -2.82 16.54
N ALA A 54 0.02 -2.33 15.43
CA ALA A 54 0.60 -0.98 15.37
C ALA A 54 -0.46 0.10 15.65
N ARG A 55 -1.64 -0.03 15.06
CA ARG A 55 -2.77 0.89 15.29
C ARG A 55 -3.23 0.87 16.76
N ALA A 56 -3.29 -0.29 17.40
CA ALA A 56 -3.67 -0.42 18.80
C ALA A 56 -2.67 0.24 19.75
N LEU A 57 -1.38 0.30 19.37
CA LEU A 57 -0.34 1.05 20.09
C LEU A 57 -0.39 2.57 19.83
N GLY A 58 -1.39 3.06 19.10
CA GLY A 58 -1.52 4.48 18.74
C GLY A 58 -0.68 4.91 17.55
N LEU A 59 0.08 3.98 16.94
CA LEU A 59 0.84 4.22 15.71
C LEU A 59 -0.07 4.04 14.49
N SER A 60 -1.16 4.81 14.43
CA SER A 60 -2.00 4.82 13.24
C SER A 60 -1.45 5.84 12.23
N ILE A 61 -1.21 5.39 11.01
CA ILE A 61 -0.79 6.28 9.93
C ILE A 61 -1.80 7.41 9.70
N PRO A 62 -3.14 7.18 9.77
CA PRO A 62 -4.11 8.26 9.72
C PRO A 62 -3.91 9.33 10.81
N SER A 63 -3.61 8.96 12.06
CA SER A 63 -3.40 9.94 13.14
C SER A 63 -2.12 10.73 12.93
N MET A 64 -1.04 10.08 12.51
CA MET A 64 0.23 10.72 12.15
C MET A 64 0.08 11.66 10.95
N MET A 65 -0.79 11.31 10.00
CA MET A 65 -1.09 12.14 8.84
C MET A 65 -1.94 13.37 9.21
N MET A 66 -2.99 13.21 10.01
CA MET A 66 -3.76 14.35 10.51
C MET A 66 -2.92 15.29 11.39
N ALA A 67 -2.02 14.75 12.20
CA ALA A 67 -1.08 15.53 13.00
C ALA A 67 -0.06 16.29 12.13
N SER A 68 0.35 15.74 10.99
CA SER A 68 1.28 16.43 10.08
C SER A 68 0.59 17.52 9.26
N VAL A 69 -0.65 17.32 8.81
CA VAL A 69 -1.41 18.35 8.07
C VAL A 69 -1.76 19.56 8.94
N SER A 70 -2.05 19.37 10.23
CA SER A 70 -2.40 20.45 11.15
C SER A 70 -1.21 21.32 11.60
N ILE A 71 0.03 20.89 11.39
CA ILE A 71 1.25 21.54 11.93
C ILE A 71 2.26 21.92 10.83
N ALA A 72 2.15 21.40 9.60
CA ALA A 72 3.26 21.44 8.65
C ALA A 72 3.39 22.73 7.81
N SER A 73 4.60 23.32 7.88
CA SER A 73 5.21 24.07 6.78
C SER A 73 5.19 23.25 5.46
N PRO A 74 5.03 23.86 4.27
CA PRO A 74 4.91 23.17 2.98
C PRO A 74 5.99 22.09 2.70
N ILE A 75 7.20 22.31 3.21
CA ILE A 75 8.35 21.39 3.05
C ILE A 75 8.15 20.06 3.78
N ARG A 76 7.59 20.06 5.00
CA ARG A 76 7.35 18.83 5.76
C ARG A 76 6.25 17.99 5.12
N MET A 77 5.20 18.65 4.64
CA MET A 77 4.12 17.99 3.91
C MET A 77 4.65 17.31 2.64
N ALA A 78 5.50 17.98 1.86
CA ALA A 78 6.11 17.38 0.67
C ALA A 78 6.99 16.16 1.01
N PHE A 79 7.78 16.22 2.07
CA PHE A 79 8.66 15.11 2.45
C PHE A 79 7.88 13.89 2.95
N PHE A 80 6.98 14.07 3.92
CA PHE A 80 6.27 12.97 4.57
C PHE A 80 5.12 12.41 3.73
N SER A 81 4.49 13.23 2.88
CA SER A 81 3.34 12.80 2.10
C SER A 81 3.65 12.39 0.66
N ILE A 82 4.85 12.70 0.14
CA ILE A 82 5.22 12.43 -1.26
C ILE A 82 6.51 11.64 -1.35
N LEU A 83 7.64 12.19 -0.86
CA LEU A 83 8.95 11.56 -1.04
C LEU A 83 9.07 10.22 -0.33
N ILE A 84 8.69 10.15 0.95
CA ILE A 84 8.79 8.91 1.73
C ILE A 84 7.89 7.82 1.11
N PRO A 85 6.58 8.01 0.91
CA PRO A 85 5.72 6.96 0.38
C PRO A 85 6.12 6.52 -1.03
N TRP A 86 6.56 7.46 -1.89
CA TRP A 86 7.07 7.15 -3.23
C TRP A 86 8.32 6.26 -3.18
N SER A 87 9.30 6.60 -2.33
CA SER A 87 10.52 5.80 -2.16
C SER A 87 10.23 4.40 -1.60
N VAL A 88 9.29 4.28 -0.66
CA VAL A 88 8.81 3.00 -0.13
C VAL A 88 8.11 2.20 -1.22
N GLY A 89 7.26 2.83 -2.05
CA GLY A 89 6.61 2.18 -3.19
C GLY A 89 7.61 1.58 -4.18
N ILE A 90 8.67 2.32 -4.51
CA ILE A 90 9.77 1.83 -5.35
C ILE A 90 10.51 0.66 -4.69
N ALA A 91 10.84 0.77 -3.41
CA ALA A 91 11.55 -0.27 -2.68
C ALA A 91 10.75 -1.59 -2.61
N VAL A 92 9.44 -1.49 -2.34
CA VAL A 92 8.52 -2.65 -2.34
C VAL A 92 8.46 -3.28 -3.73
N ALA A 93 8.31 -2.47 -4.78
CA ALA A 93 8.23 -2.96 -6.15
C ALA A 93 9.54 -3.61 -6.63
N TRP A 94 10.70 -3.06 -6.24
CA TRP A 94 12.02 -3.66 -6.45
C TRP A 94 12.12 -5.01 -5.75
N TYR A 95 11.75 -5.07 -4.48
CA TYR A 95 11.76 -6.31 -3.71
C TYR A 95 10.86 -7.37 -4.35
N PHE A 96 9.65 -7.01 -4.75
CA PHE A 96 8.70 -7.94 -5.38
C PHE A 96 9.26 -8.50 -6.70
N SER A 97 9.80 -7.62 -7.54
CA SER A 97 10.39 -8.01 -8.83
C SER A 97 11.59 -8.93 -8.65
N TRP A 98 12.45 -8.63 -7.68
CA TRP A 98 13.61 -9.45 -7.35
C TRP A 98 13.21 -10.84 -6.81
N CYS A 99 12.21 -10.90 -5.92
CA CYS A 99 11.69 -12.15 -5.38
C CYS A 99 11.09 -13.04 -6.48
N LEU A 100 10.32 -12.44 -7.39
CA LEU A 100 9.70 -13.15 -8.50
C LEU A 100 10.73 -13.79 -9.44
N GLN A 101 11.89 -13.15 -9.63
CA GLN A 101 12.95 -13.64 -10.50
C GLN A 101 13.80 -14.75 -9.89
N LYS A 102 13.95 -14.78 -8.56
CA LYS A 102 14.86 -15.73 -7.88
C LYS A 102 14.19 -17.01 -7.36
N HIS A 103 12.86 -17.16 -7.48
CA HIS A 103 12.10 -18.32 -6.98
C HIS A 103 12.45 -18.70 -5.52
N ILE A 104 12.66 -17.70 -4.66
CA ILE A 104 12.99 -17.93 -3.25
C ILE A 104 11.68 -18.00 -2.46
N ASP A 105 11.34 -19.18 -1.95
CA ASP A 105 10.10 -19.44 -1.21
C ASP A 105 9.91 -18.47 -0.03
N ILE A 106 10.98 -18.21 0.74
CA ILE A 106 10.95 -17.27 1.87
C ILE A 106 10.58 -15.86 1.41
N ALA A 107 11.16 -15.43 0.28
CA ALA A 107 10.98 -14.09 -0.21
C ALA A 107 9.53 -13.86 -0.67
N PHE A 108 8.91 -14.89 -1.27
CA PHE A 108 7.50 -14.88 -1.64
C PHE A 108 6.55 -14.75 -0.44
N ARG A 109 6.82 -15.47 0.66
CA ARG A 109 6.04 -15.35 1.91
C ARG A 109 6.08 -13.93 2.48
N VAL A 110 7.27 -13.31 2.47
CA VAL A 110 7.46 -11.91 2.89
C VAL A 110 6.71 -10.94 1.99
N VAL A 111 6.70 -11.18 0.67
CA VAL A 111 5.93 -10.39 -0.29
C VAL A 111 4.42 -10.43 0.02
N ILE A 112 3.86 -11.61 0.36
CA ILE A 112 2.45 -11.74 0.75
C ILE A 112 2.17 -11.02 2.07
N LEU A 113 3.05 -11.14 3.05
CA LEU A 113 2.93 -10.42 4.33
C LEU A 113 2.91 -8.90 4.12
N ILE A 114 3.87 -8.37 3.35
CA ILE A 114 3.97 -6.94 3.06
C ILE A 114 2.74 -6.46 2.27
N SER A 115 2.28 -7.25 1.28
CA SER A 115 1.08 -6.92 0.50
C SER A 115 -0.16 -6.82 1.38
N ALA A 116 -0.36 -7.78 2.30
CA ALA A 116 -1.49 -7.75 3.22
C ALA A 116 -1.42 -6.55 4.17
N PHE A 117 -0.23 -6.23 4.68
CA PHE A 117 -0.01 -5.02 5.48
C PHE A 117 -0.40 -3.75 4.71
N ILE A 118 0.07 -3.59 3.46
CA ILE A 118 -0.23 -2.42 2.62
C ILE A 118 -1.72 -2.32 2.32
N VAL A 119 -2.39 -3.42 1.98
CA VAL A 119 -3.85 -3.43 1.74
C VAL A 119 -4.60 -2.93 2.96
N THR A 120 -4.21 -3.39 4.14
CA THR A 120 -4.86 -3.01 5.40
C THR A 120 -4.66 -1.53 5.72
N LEU A 121 -3.42 -1.06 5.52
CA LEU A 121 -3.03 0.34 5.67
C LEU A 121 -3.82 1.26 4.72
N PHE A 122 -3.91 0.87 3.44
CA PHE A 122 -4.62 1.63 2.43
C PHE A 122 -6.11 1.68 2.72
N GLY A 123 -6.70 0.55 3.12
CA GLY A 123 -8.10 0.47 3.51
C GLY A 123 -8.43 1.37 4.70
N ASP A 124 -7.58 1.40 5.72
CA ASP A 124 -7.83 2.23 6.91
C ASP A 124 -7.67 3.73 6.63
N VAL A 125 -6.63 4.12 5.87
CA VAL A 125 -6.46 5.52 5.42
C VAL A 125 -7.64 5.94 4.55
N TYR A 126 -8.07 5.10 3.61
CA TYR A 126 -9.21 5.38 2.74
C TYR A 126 -10.53 5.52 3.52
N ALA A 127 -10.78 4.63 4.49
CA ALA A 127 -11.95 4.70 5.35
C ALA A 127 -11.96 5.97 6.22
N ALA A 128 -10.80 6.36 6.76
CA ALA A 128 -10.66 7.60 7.52
C ALA A 128 -10.90 8.85 6.64
N SER A 129 -10.39 8.82 5.41
CA SER A 129 -10.54 9.89 4.41
C SER A 129 -12.02 10.09 4.03
N TYR A 130 -12.75 9.00 3.75
CA TYR A 130 -14.16 9.06 3.41
C TYR A 130 -15.05 9.55 4.57
N ALA A 131 -14.64 9.31 5.82
CA ALA A 131 -15.34 9.82 7.00
C ALA A 131 -15.12 11.33 7.23
N MET A 132 -14.09 11.93 6.62
CA MET A 132 -13.87 13.36 6.66
C MET A 132 -14.58 14.02 5.47
N GLU A 133 -15.64 14.78 5.71
CA GLU A 133 -16.34 15.51 4.64
C GLU A 133 -15.38 16.52 3.97
N THR A 134 -14.78 16.14 2.84
CA THR A 134 -13.93 17.04 2.05
C THR A 134 -14.80 18.04 1.29
N SER A 135 -14.91 19.23 1.86
CA SER A 135 -15.44 20.42 1.23
C SER A 135 -14.51 20.87 0.09
N GLY A 136 -14.75 20.36 -1.13
CA GLY A 136 -14.26 20.91 -2.40
C GLY A 136 -12.74 20.97 -2.65
N SER A 137 -11.92 20.47 -1.72
CA SER A 137 -10.45 20.44 -1.81
C SER A 137 -9.93 19.04 -2.11
N VAL A 138 -8.68 18.95 -2.58
CA VAL A 138 -8.01 17.66 -2.79
C VAL A 138 -7.79 17.02 -1.43
N ASP A 139 -8.23 15.77 -1.26
CA ASP A 139 -8.05 15.07 0.00
C ASP A 139 -6.57 14.74 0.23
N THR A 140 -5.90 15.64 0.95
CA THR A 140 -4.47 15.53 1.25
C THR A 140 -4.15 14.29 2.09
N SER A 141 -5.14 13.69 2.73
CA SER A 141 -4.99 12.44 3.47
C SER A 141 -4.86 11.20 2.55
N LEU A 142 -5.14 11.34 1.25
CA LEU A 142 -4.94 10.26 0.27
C LEU A 142 -3.60 10.37 -0.49
N LEU A 143 -2.87 11.49 -0.35
CA LEU A 143 -1.60 11.73 -1.05
C LEU A 143 -0.53 10.64 -0.81
N PRO A 144 -0.31 10.13 0.41
CA PRO A 144 0.66 9.07 0.65
C PRO A 144 0.31 7.76 -0.07
N ASN A 145 -0.97 7.37 -0.07
CA ASN A 145 -1.43 6.18 -0.77
C ASN A 145 -1.26 6.34 -2.29
N LEU A 146 -1.62 7.52 -2.81
CA LEU A 146 -1.46 7.84 -4.22
C LEU A 146 0.01 7.79 -4.65
N THR A 147 0.90 8.46 -3.91
CA THR A 147 2.34 8.56 -4.25
C THR A 147 3.06 7.23 -4.09
N PHE A 148 2.68 6.41 -3.09
CA PHE A 148 3.10 5.02 -3.01
C PHE A 148 2.66 4.21 -4.23
N THR A 149 1.37 4.29 -4.59
CA THR A 149 0.81 3.51 -5.72
C THR A 149 1.48 3.90 -7.03
N VAL A 150 1.73 5.20 -7.24
CA VAL A 150 2.45 5.72 -8.40
C VAL A 150 3.90 5.24 -8.40
N GLY A 151 4.60 5.30 -7.27
CA GLY A 151 5.99 4.82 -7.15
C GLY A 151 6.11 3.32 -7.46
N MET A 152 5.22 2.51 -6.89
CA MET A 152 5.14 1.08 -7.15
C MET A 152 4.81 0.79 -8.62
N GLY A 153 3.78 1.44 -9.18
CA GLY A 153 3.36 1.24 -10.56
C GLY A 153 4.43 1.64 -11.57
N LEU A 154 5.06 2.80 -11.39
CA LEU A 154 6.17 3.25 -12.24
C LEU A 154 7.33 2.26 -12.21
N TYR A 155 7.71 1.78 -11.02
CA TYR A 155 8.79 0.82 -10.91
C TYR A 155 8.47 -0.47 -11.67
N ILE A 156 7.26 -1.03 -11.48
CA ILE A 156 6.82 -2.23 -12.18
C ILE A 156 6.83 -2.00 -13.68
N ILE A 157 6.23 -0.92 -14.19
CA ILE A 157 6.17 -0.63 -15.63
C ILE A 157 7.57 -0.54 -16.24
N LEU A 158 8.51 0.10 -15.55
CA LEU A 158 9.87 0.33 -16.08
C LEU A 158 10.80 -0.88 -15.94
N ASN A 159 10.57 -1.75 -14.95
CA ASN A 159 11.49 -2.85 -14.61
C ASN A 159 10.91 -4.24 -14.87
N TYR A 160 9.61 -4.37 -15.15
CA TYR A 160 9.01 -5.65 -15.49
C TYR A 160 9.40 -6.06 -16.90
N LYS A 161 10.41 -6.95 -16.99
CA LYS A 161 10.74 -7.64 -18.23
C LYS A 161 9.84 -8.86 -18.36
N THR A 162 8.90 -8.82 -19.29
CA THR A 162 8.17 -10.01 -19.74
C THR A 162 9.20 -11.00 -20.29
N ARG A 163 9.34 -12.14 -19.63
CA ARG A 163 10.19 -13.24 -20.09
C ARG A 163 9.43 -14.10 -21.08
#